data_AF-A0A973R7J1-F1
#
_entry.id   AF-A0A973R7J1-F1
#
_cell.length_a   1.000
_cell.length_b   1.000
_cell.length_c   1.000
_cell.angle_alpha   90.00
_cell.angle_beta   90.00
_cell.angle_gamma   90.00
#
_symmetry.space_group_name_H-M   'P 1'
#
loop_
_entity.id
_entity.type
_entity.pdbx_description
1 polymer ?
#
loop_
_entity_poly.entity_id
_entity_poly.type
_entity_poly.pdbx_seq_one_letter_code
_entity_poly.pdbx_strand_id
1 'polypeptide(L)'
;MPRPLRAVLVGHGHPAIRATHAKTFELTAESTVTSRATCVLAVGTVLDPSLAAMRGRVRLTLSTDGLPAVSGEATLNPRRAITDRVVVRRSASLDPDTLAVGSSLTAEDLPADFADVLTDPDREVSLTVEELGPARPLLRVSFGERTHLPAMKELAAQGSAELVIAEGAPPKEAAMVNTALERATALGTRVAVAGPYKPLEALLSAGLPPNPYTYLGTPQRLSTLPATATVFRMPEAMPVPLLAGRDVWVEDTAELDIGTAMEPSTIAAAVAAVGALVVVGPAPAQESMVDLAAVARALTDAGLAPRTLTEALAPLGFTRKKLYALLSEQDRNQP
;
A
#
# COMPACT_ATOMS: atom_id res chain seq x y z
N MET A 1 17.94 10.08 -15.03
CA MET A 1 17.02 10.00 -13.88
C MET A 1 16.04 11.14 -13.99
N PRO A 2 14.72 10.93 -13.81
CA PRO A 2 13.79 12.05 -13.72
C PRO A 2 14.23 12.95 -12.56
N ARG A 3 14.14 14.27 -12.75
CA ARG A 3 14.46 15.26 -11.72
C ARG A 3 13.50 15.05 -10.54
N PRO A 4 13.96 15.10 -9.28
CA PRO A 4 13.05 15.02 -8.13
C PRO A 4 11.97 16.09 -8.28
N LEU A 5 10.72 15.69 -8.04
CA LEU A 5 9.61 16.63 -8.10
C LEU A 5 9.76 17.64 -6.96
N ARG A 6 9.38 18.88 -7.25
CA ARG A 6 9.37 19.98 -6.29
C ARG A 6 8.04 20.70 -6.41
N ALA A 7 7.42 20.94 -5.26
CA ALA A 7 6.19 21.71 -5.10
C ALA A 7 6.46 22.90 -4.17
N VAL A 8 5.83 24.05 -4.42
CA VAL A 8 5.96 25.24 -3.56
C VAL A 8 4.59 25.77 -3.16
N LEU A 9 4.32 25.72 -1.86
CA LEU A 9 3.13 26.31 -1.28
C LEU A 9 3.48 27.71 -0.79
N VAL A 10 2.63 28.69 -1.05
CA VAL A 10 2.88 30.09 -0.67
C VAL A 10 1.65 30.64 0.03
N GLY A 11 1.82 31.16 1.23
CA GLY A 11 0.80 31.83 2.01
C GLY A 11 1.38 33.02 2.74
N HIS A 12 0.65 33.53 3.74
CA HIS A 12 1.05 34.72 4.47
C HIS A 12 0.90 34.52 5.98
N GLY A 13 1.58 35.36 6.75
CA GLY A 13 1.40 35.42 8.20
C GLY A 13 0.00 35.90 8.59
N HIS A 14 -0.29 35.85 9.88
CA HIS A 14 -1.55 36.31 10.46
C HIS A 14 -1.38 36.61 11.95
N PRO A 15 -1.95 37.70 12.49
CA PRO A 15 -1.76 38.10 13.90
C PRO A 15 -2.13 37.04 14.96
N ALA A 16 -2.98 36.09 14.60
CA ALA A 16 -3.41 34.99 15.46
C ALA A 16 -2.49 33.76 15.44
N ILE A 17 -1.49 33.70 14.55
CA ILE A 17 -0.53 32.60 14.50
C ILE A 17 0.32 32.58 15.77
N ARG A 18 0.58 31.37 16.28
CA ARG A 18 1.42 31.14 17.46
C ARG A 18 2.59 30.19 17.19
N ALA A 19 2.42 29.25 16.26
CA ALA A 19 3.43 28.28 15.88
C ALA A 19 4.03 27.50 17.09
N THR A 20 3.19 27.04 18.03
CA THR A 20 3.65 26.38 19.27
C THR A 20 3.30 24.89 19.33
N HIS A 21 2.70 24.31 18.30
CA HIS A 21 2.26 22.93 18.37
C HIS A 21 3.42 21.93 18.23
N ALA A 22 3.68 21.16 19.29
CA ALA A 22 4.80 20.21 19.42
C ALA A 22 4.75 18.97 18.52
N LYS A 23 3.66 18.75 17.78
CA LYS A 23 3.46 17.51 16.99
C LYS A 23 3.15 17.74 15.52
N THR A 24 2.79 18.95 15.15
CA THR A 24 2.31 19.23 13.79
C THR A 24 2.60 20.67 13.40
N PHE A 25 2.60 20.92 12.09
CA PHE A 25 2.35 22.24 11.56
C PHE A 25 1.38 22.18 10.38
N GLU A 26 0.76 23.30 10.04
CA GLU A 26 -0.29 23.42 9.02
C GLU A 26 -0.11 24.69 8.18
N LEU A 27 -0.35 24.57 6.88
CA LEU A 27 -0.60 25.71 6.00
C LEU A 27 -2.02 25.56 5.45
N THR A 28 -2.80 26.64 5.46
CA THR A 28 -4.21 26.62 5.09
C THR A 28 -4.54 27.70 4.06
N ALA A 29 -5.46 27.39 3.14
CA ALA A 29 -6.04 28.30 2.16
C ALA A 29 -7.07 29.24 2.82
N GLU A 30 -7.58 28.91 4.01
CA GLU A 30 -8.41 29.84 4.76
C GLU A 30 -7.61 31.10 5.11
N SER A 31 -8.21 32.27 4.91
CA SER A 31 -7.55 33.56 5.13
C SER A 31 -7.55 34.00 6.59
N THR A 32 -8.26 33.30 7.46
CA THR A 32 -8.43 33.65 8.86
C THR A 32 -8.22 32.45 9.77
N VAL A 33 -7.55 32.67 10.89
CA VAL A 33 -7.39 31.66 11.94
C VAL A 33 -7.60 32.29 13.31
N THR A 34 -7.93 31.46 14.29
CA THR A 34 -8.03 31.88 15.69
C THR A 34 -6.74 31.60 16.45
N SER A 35 -6.54 32.24 17.60
CA SER A 35 -5.36 32.01 18.45
C SER A 35 -5.26 30.59 19.02
N ARG A 36 -6.32 29.77 18.89
CA ARG A 36 -6.30 28.35 19.24
C ARG A 36 -5.62 27.48 18.19
N ALA A 37 -5.39 27.99 16.98
CA ALA A 37 -4.74 27.28 15.88
C ALA A 37 -3.21 27.28 16.07
N THR A 38 -2.73 26.56 17.08
CA THR A 38 -1.31 26.57 17.47
C THR A 38 -0.38 25.88 16.47
N CYS A 39 -0.93 25.12 15.52
CA CYS A 39 -0.18 24.45 14.46
C CYS A 39 -0.08 25.25 13.14
N VAL A 40 -0.87 26.30 12.95
CA VAL A 40 -0.87 27.03 11.67
C VAL A 40 0.37 27.92 11.56
N LEU A 41 1.01 27.87 10.40
CA LEU A 41 2.18 28.69 10.04
C LEU A 41 1.92 29.70 8.92
N ALA A 42 0.90 29.46 8.09
CA ALA A 42 0.49 30.39 7.04
C ALA A 42 -1.00 30.25 6.71
N VAL A 43 -1.62 31.36 6.36
CA VAL A 43 -3.01 31.48 5.91
C VAL A 43 -3.07 31.94 4.45
N GLY A 44 -4.24 31.81 3.80
CA GLY A 44 -4.41 32.19 2.40
C GLY A 44 -3.45 31.46 1.46
N THR A 45 -3.07 30.23 1.84
CA THR A 45 -2.04 29.46 1.16
C THR A 45 -2.54 28.98 -0.20
N VAL A 46 -1.79 29.29 -1.25
CA VAL A 46 -1.92 28.70 -2.58
C VAL A 46 -1.14 27.39 -2.61
N LEU A 47 -1.84 26.28 -2.87
CA LEU A 47 -1.24 24.95 -2.96
C LEU A 47 -0.76 24.67 -4.38
N ASP A 48 0.46 24.17 -4.51
CA ASP A 48 1.00 23.72 -5.79
C ASP A 48 0.34 22.39 -6.23
N PRO A 49 -0.26 22.32 -7.43
CA PRO A 49 -0.93 21.11 -7.90
C PRO A 49 0.04 19.93 -8.10
N SER A 50 1.34 20.18 -8.29
CA SER A 50 2.36 19.12 -8.39
C SER A 50 2.49 18.32 -7.10
N LEU A 51 2.06 18.86 -5.95
CA LEU A 51 2.03 18.17 -4.67
C LEU A 51 1.18 16.90 -4.72
N ALA A 52 0.14 16.85 -5.56
CA ALA A 52 -0.69 15.66 -5.75
C ALA A 52 0.10 14.51 -6.42
N ALA A 53 1.05 14.85 -7.29
CA ALA A 53 1.91 13.86 -7.89
C ALA A 53 2.86 13.29 -6.85
N MET A 54 3.56 14.09 -6.05
CA MET A 54 4.72 13.68 -5.23
C MET A 54 4.54 12.44 -4.31
N ARG A 55 5.62 11.70 -4.01
CA ARG A 55 5.60 10.52 -3.10
C ARG A 55 6.90 10.35 -2.32
N GLY A 56 6.84 9.48 -1.30
CA GLY A 56 8.02 9.03 -0.58
C GLY A 56 8.56 10.06 0.41
N ARG A 57 9.85 9.95 0.71
CA ARG A 57 10.55 10.88 1.60
C ARG A 57 10.70 12.24 0.91
N VAL A 58 10.54 13.30 1.69
CA VAL A 58 10.64 14.67 1.21
C VAL A 58 11.46 15.52 2.17
N ARG A 59 12.14 16.51 1.61
CA ARG A 59 12.62 17.67 2.36
C ARG A 59 11.54 18.73 2.36
N LEU A 60 11.28 19.24 3.54
CA LEU A 60 10.38 20.35 3.80
C LEU A 60 11.25 21.55 4.13
N THR A 61 11.13 22.63 3.38
CA THR A 61 11.88 23.87 3.61
C THR A 61 10.92 25.04 3.73
N LEU A 62 10.84 25.62 4.93
CA LEU A 62 10.10 26.84 5.20
C LEU A 62 11.03 28.04 4.99
N SER A 63 10.54 29.05 4.28
CA SER A 63 11.24 30.31 4.07
C SER A 63 10.31 31.50 4.11
N THR A 64 10.85 32.60 4.60
CA THR A 64 10.26 33.95 4.63
C THR A 64 11.40 34.93 4.38
N ASP A 65 11.10 36.08 3.78
CA ASP A 65 12.14 37.07 3.46
C ASP A 65 12.90 37.56 4.71
N GLY A 66 14.19 37.82 4.57
CA GLY A 66 15.03 38.34 5.66
C GLY A 66 15.36 37.39 6.81
N LEU A 67 14.96 36.11 6.75
CA LEU A 67 15.36 35.08 7.72
C LEU A 67 15.99 33.86 7.04
N PRO A 68 16.89 33.12 7.72
CA PRO A 68 17.36 31.83 7.25
C PRO A 68 16.22 30.84 7.06
N ALA A 69 16.27 30.06 5.98
CA ALA A 69 15.30 28.99 5.75
C ALA A 69 15.46 27.87 6.78
N VAL A 70 14.35 27.29 7.23
CA VAL A 70 14.31 26.18 8.19
C VAL A 70 13.90 24.93 7.44
N SER A 71 14.62 23.82 7.64
CA SER A 71 14.34 22.57 6.92
C SER A 71 14.20 21.36 7.85
N GLY A 72 13.37 20.42 7.42
CA GLY A 72 13.23 19.10 8.01
C GLY A 72 12.94 18.04 6.95
N GLU A 73 12.86 16.80 7.38
CA GLU A 73 12.47 15.68 6.54
C GLU A 73 11.17 15.08 7.04
N ALA A 74 10.38 14.55 6.11
CA ALA A 74 9.15 13.82 6.40
C ALA A 74 8.91 12.79 5.29
N THR A 75 7.87 11.98 5.45
CA THR A 75 7.38 11.07 4.41
C THR A 75 5.98 11.51 4.02
N LEU A 76 5.72 11.72 2.73
CA LEU A 76 4.37 12.04 2.26
C LEU A 76 3.39 10.94 2.69
N ASN A 77 2.10 11.25 2.78
CA ASN A 77 1.03 10.30 3.06
C ASN A 77 0.33 9.93 1.73
N PRO A 78 0.14 8.64 1.36
CA PRO A 78 -0.52 8.29 0.09
C PRO A 78 -2.03 8.51 0.15
N ARG A 79 -2.58 8.57 1.36
CA ARG A 79 -4.01 8.73 1.61
C ARG A 79 -4.40 10.20 1.64
N ARG A 80 -3.42 11.10 1.49
CA ARG A 80 -3.66 12.53 1.51
C ARG A 80 -4.62 12.92 0.40
N ALA A 81 -5.59 13.72 0.77
CA ALA A 81 -6.36 14.53 -0.15
C ALA A 81 -5.75 15.93 -0.13
N ILE A 82 -5.32 16.43 -1.28
CA ILE A 82 -4.92 17.84 -1.41
C ILE A 82 -6.22 18.64 -1.44
N THR A 83 -6.54 19.26 -0.30
CA THR A 83 -7.80 20.01 -0.09
C THR A 83 -7.49 21.49 0.12
N ASP A 84 -8.12 22.15 1.08
CA ASP A 84 -7.89 23.55 1.44
C ASP A 84 -6.71 23.72 2.39
N ARG A 85 -6.13 22.64 2.92
CA ARG A 85 -5.04 22.68 3.89
C ARG A 85 -4.08 21.53 3.72
N VAL A 86 -2.88 21.69 4.27
CA VAL A 86 -1.89 20.64 4.40
C VAL A 86 -1.41 20.56 5.84
N VAL A 87 -1.54 19.37 6.44
CA VAL A 87 -1.02 19.10 7.79
C VAL A 87 0.22 18.23 7.69
N VAL A 88 1.31 18.66 8.31
CA VAL A 88 2.53 17.85 8.47
C VAL A 88 2.60 17.39 9.93
N ARG A 89 2.79 16.08 10.13
CA ARG A 89 2.75 15.44 11.46
C ARG A 89 4.08 14.78 11.81
N ARG A 90 4.43 14.82 13.09
CA ARG A 90 5.51 14.02 13.68
C ARG A 90 5.12 12.55 13.84
N SER A 91 3.84 12.27 14.12
CA SER A 91 3.33 10.90 14.25
C SER A 91 3.17 10.21 12.89
N ALA A 92 2.98 8.89 12.90
CA ALA A 92 2.69 8.07 11.73
C ALA A 92 1.19 7.98 11.38
N SER A 93 0.35 8.93 11.83
CA SER A 93 -1.09 8.93 11.54
C SER A 93 -1.35 9.29 10.08
N LEU A 94 -2.00 8.41 9.32
CA LEU A 94 -2.23 8.55 7.88
C LEU A 94 -3.63 9.13 7.56
N ASP A 95 -4.05 10.15 8.30
CA ASP A 95 -5.36 10.79 8.10
C ASP A 95 -5.43 11.49 6.73
N PRO A 96 -6.60 11.55 6.06
CA PRO A 96 -6.69 12.12 4.70
C PRO A 96 -6.28 13.59 4.59
N ASP A 97 -6.36 14.38 5.65
CA ASP A 97 -5.93 15.79 5.71
C ASP A 97 -4.41 15.97 5.89
N THR A 98 -3.70 14.86 6.11
CA THR A 98 -2.28 14.86 6.44
C THR A 98 -1.47 14.74 5.18
N LEU A 99 -0.69 15.78 4.87
CA LEU A 99 0.25 15.79 3.77
C LEU A 99 1.41 14.82 4.00
N ALA A 100 2.03 14.89 5.19
CA ALA A 100 3.24 14.13 5.52
C ALA A 100 3.27 13.71 6.99
N VAL A 101 3.97 12.61 7.25
CA VAL A 101 4.14 11.97 8.55
C VAL A 101 5.62 11.79 8.88
N GLY A 102 5.94 11.48 10.14
CA GLY A 102 7.31 11.26 10.57
C GLY A 102 8.20 12.50 10.44
N SER A 103 7.60 13.70 10.50
CA SER A 103 8.34 14.95 10.31
C SER A 103 9.36 15.20 11.42
N SER A 104 10.58 15.56 11.02
CA SER A 104 11.61 16.09 11.92
C SER A 104 11.39 17.56 12.28
N LEU A 105 10.38 18.20 11.68
CA LEU A 105 10.02 19.60 11.89
C LEU A 105 8.54 19.72 12.26
N THR A 106 8.26 20.47 13.32
CA THR A 106 6.93 20.84 13.81
C THR A 106 6.88 22.35 14.01
N ALA A 107 5.71 22.89 14.38
CA ALA A 107 5.58 24.33 14.61
C ALA A 107 6.51 24.80 15.76
N GLU A 108 6.59 24.02 16.84
CA GLU A 108 7.44 24.32 18.01
C GLU A 108 8.95 24.27 17.71
N ASP A 109 9.37 23.57 16.66
CA ASP A 109 10.80 23.44 16.31
C ASP A 109 11.33 24.68 15.55
N LEU A 110 10.46 25.63 15.19
CA LEU A 110 10.86 26.85 14.51
C LEU A 110 11.67 27.77 15.42
N PRO A 111 12.71 28.45 14.91
CA PRO A 111 13.38 29.53 15.62
C PRO A 111 12.39 30.61 16.06
N ALA A 112 12.63 31.21 17.24
CA ALA A 112 11.72 32.19 17.81
C ALA A 112 11.50 33.42 16.91
N ASP A 113 12.57 33.91 16.28
CA ASP A 113 12.51 34.99 15.29
C ASP A 113 11.68 34.62 14.06
N PHE A 114 11.75 33.36 13.61
CA PHE A 114 10.89 32.84 12.55
C PHE A 114 9.42 32.81 12.98
N ALA A 115 9.11 32.29 14.17
CA ALA A 115 7.74 32.22 14.68
C ALA A 115 7.12 33.61 14.88
N ASP A 116 7.89 34.57 15.38
CA ASP A 116 7.43 35.95 15.66
C ASP A 116 7.00 36.67 14.37
N VAL A 117 7.75 36.53 13.28
CA VAL A 117 7.42 37.19 12.01
C VAL A 117 6.17 36.62 11.33
N LEU A 118 5.73 35.41 11.69
CA LEU A 118 4.47 34.84 11.16
C LEU A 118 3.23 35.58 11.66
N THR A 119 3.38 36.49 12.63
CA THR A 119 2.26 37.32 13.11
C THR A 119 1.96 38.52 12.19
N ASP A 120 2.88 38.85 11.28
CA ASP A 120 2.73 39.93 10.31
C ASP A 120 1.90 39.47 9.10
N PRO A 121 0.73 40.06 8.83
CA PRO A 121 -0.12 39.67 7.70
C PRO A 121 0.50 39.94 6.32
N ASP A 122 1.46 40.87 6.22
CA ASP A 122 2.14 41.18 4.96
C ASP A 122 3.33 40.24 4.69
N ARG A 123 3.64 39.36 5.65
CA ARG A 123 4.76 38.43 5.57
C ARG A 123 4.43 37.23 4.71
N GLU A 124 5.05 37.10 3.54
CA GLU A 124 4.97 35.88 2.73
C GLU A 124 5.74 34.72 3.40
N VAL A 125 5.10 33.55 3.44
CA VAL A 125 5.65 32.31 3.98
C VAL A 125 5.52 31.24 2.91
N SER A 126 6.64 30.64 2.52
CA SER A 126 6.66 29.56 1.53
C SER A 126 7.10 28.24 2.15
N LEU A 127 6.41 27.15 1.83
CA LEU A 127 6.85 25.78 2.07
C LEU A 127 7.26 25.14 0.75
N THR A 128 8.55 24.88 0.59
CA THR A 128 9.05 24.01 -0.48
C THR A 128 9.00 22.56 -0.03
N VAL A 129 8.42 21.70 -0.86
CA VAL A 129 8.45 20.24 -0.71
C VAL A 129 9.28 19.69 -1.86
N GLU A 130 10.31 18.90 -1.55
CA GLU A 130 11.21 18.28 -2.54
C GLU A 130 11.36 16.79 -2.28
N GLU A 131 11.15 15.94 -3.30
CA GLU A 131 11.36 14.49 -3.18
C GLU A 131 12.83 14.14 -2.90
N LEU A 132 13.05 13.23 -1.95
CA LEU A 132 14.36 12.69 -1.60
C LEU A 132 14.52 11.29 -2.20
N GLY A 133 15.52 11.16 -3.06
CA GLY A 133 15.85 9.89 -3.69
C GLY A 133 14.91 9.52 -4.84
N PRO A 134 15.13 8.35 -5.45
CA PRO A 134 14.29 7.87 -6.53
C PRO A 134 12.90 7.51 -6.01
N ALA A 135 11.84 8.00 -6.67
CA ALA A 135 10.49 7.51 -6.43
C ALA A 135 10.42 6.01 -6.78
N ARG A 136 10.08 5.18 -5.79
CA ARG A 136 9.75 3.77 -6.03
C ARG A 136 8.32 3.68 -6.59
N PRO A 137 8.03 2.73 -7.50
CA PRO A 137 6.69 2.55 -8.00
C PRO A 137 5.72 2.24 -6.84
N LEU A 138 4.51 2.80 -6.88
CA LEU A 138 3.46 2.57 -5.88
C LEU A 138 2.18 2.04 -6.53
N LEU A 139 1.72 0.88 -6.08
CA LEU A 139 0.42 0.34 -6.44
C LEU A 139 -0.59 0.66 -5.33
N ARG A 140 -1.55 1.51 -5.64
CA ARG A 140 -2.67 1.83 -4.75
C ARG A 140 -3.78 0.82 -4.98
N VAL A 141 -4.23 0.14 -3.93
CA VAL A 141 -5.24 -0.91 -4.01
C VAL A 141 -6.50 -0.47 -3.28
N SER A 142 -7.62 -0.57 -3.97
CA SER A 142 -8.97 -0.34 -3.44
C SER A 142 -9.87 -1.53 -3.76
N PHE A 143 -11.01 -1.63 -3.08
CA PHE A 143 -12.02 -2.66 -3.31
C PHE A 143 -13.30 -2.03 -3.86
N GLY A 144 -13.93 -2.67 -4.85
CA GLY A 144 -15.09 -2.10 -5.53
C GLY A 144 -15.87 -3.08 -6.40
N GLU A 145 -16.73 -2.57 -7.27
CA GLU A 145 -17.64 -3.40 -8.08
C GLU A 145 -16.98 -4.02 -9.33
N ARG A 146 -15.84 -3.49 -9.78
CA ARG A 146 -15.16 -3.94 -10.99
C ARG A 146 -13.66 -3.99 -10.82
N THR A 147 -13.04 -5.03 -11.37
CA THR A 147 -11.59 -5.15 -11.45
C THR A 147 -11.03 -4.13 -12.45
N HIS A 148 -10.13 -3.26 -12.01
CA HIS A 148 -9.42 -2.33 -12.89
C HIS A 148 -7.92 -2.64 -12.86
N LEU A 149 -7.39 -3.18 -13.96
CA LEU A 149 -5.97 -3.55 -14.04
C LEU A 149 -5.14 -2.35 -14.48
N PRO A 150 -4.08 -2.00 -13.73
CA PRO A 150 -3.19 -0.93 -14.12
C PRO A 150 -2.38 -1.29 -15.37
N ALA A 151 -2.15 -0.32 -16.25
CA ALA A 151 -1.21 -0.51 -17.34
C ALA A 151 0.22 -0.52 -16.78
N MET A 152 0.91 -1.67 -16.87
CA MET A 152 2.28 -1.80 -16.35
C MET A 152 3.26 -0.78 -16.94
N LYS A 153 3.04 -0.34 -18.18
CA LYS A 153 3.82 0.73 -18.82
C LYS A 153 3.60 2.08 -18.14
N GLU A 154 2.38 2.37 -17.68
CA GLU A 154 2.07 3.59 -16.93
C GLU A 154 2.67 3.55 -15.53
N LEU A 155 2.64 2.38 -14.85
CA LEU A 155 3.32 2.21 -13.56
C LEU A 155 4.83 2.50 -13.67
N ALA A 156 5.48 1.99 -14.73
CA ALA A 156 6.90 2.27 -14.99
C ALA A 156 7.18 3.75 -15.35
N ALA A 157 6.23 4.44 -15.98
CA ALA A 157 6.41 5.83 -16.43
C ALA A 157 6.04 6.87 -15.36
N GLN A 158 4.95 6.64 -14.61
CA GLN A 158 4.36 7.57 -13.65
C GLN A 158 4.78 7.27 -12.20
N GLY A 159 5.38 6.09 -11.97
CA GLY A 159 5.77 5.64 -10.64
C GLY A 159 4.58 5.31 -9.75
N SER A 160 3.35 5.32 -10.25
CA SER A 160 2.17 4.94 -9.48
C SER A 160 1.04 4.44 -10.37
N ALA A 161 0.24 3.51 -9.86
CA ALA A 161 -0.98 3.08 -10.52
C ALA A 161 -2.06 2.68 -9.51
N GLU A 162 -3.31 2.63 -9.96
CA GLU A 162 -4.45 2.17 -9.15
C GLU A 162 -4.94 0.80 -9.63
N LEU A 163 -5.15 -0.09 -8.67
CA LEU A 163 -5.75 -1.41 -8.85
C LEU A 163 -7.01 -1.49 -8.00
N VAL A 164 -8.16 -1.66 -8.65
CA VAL A 164 -9.42 -1.96 -7.98
C VAL A 164 -9.62 -3.47 -8.03
N ILE A 165 -9.85 -4.10 -6.88
CA ILE A 165 -10.16 -5.53 -6.76
C ILE A 165 -11.65 -5.69 -6.52
N ALA A 166 -12.34 -6.44 -7.38
CA ALA A 166 -13.75 -6.74 -7.19
C ALA A 166 -13.98 -7.83 -6.15
N GLU A 167 -14.96 -7.62 -5.27
CA GLU A 167 -15.43 -8.66 -4.37
C GLU A 167 -16.12 -9.77 -5.18
N GLY A 168 -15.69 -11.03 -4.99
CA GLY A 168 -16.23 -12.15 -5.76
C GLY A 168 -15.86 -12.16 -7.25
N ALA A 169 -14.75 -11.52 -7.64
CA ALA A 169 -14.26 -11.53 -9.02
C ALA A 169 -14.20 -12.96 -9.59
N PRO A 170 -14.65 -13.19 -10.84
CA PRO A 170 -14.60 -14.51 -11.45
C PRO A 170 -13.15 -15.01 -11.55
N PRO A 171 -12.89 -16.33 -11.56
CA PRO A 171 -11.53 -16.88 -11.46
C PRO A 171 -10.53 -16.33 -12.50
N LYS A 172 -11.01 -16.03 -13.71
CA LYS A 172 -10.20 -15.44 -14.77
C LYS A 172 -9.72 -14.03 -14.41
N GLU A 173 -10.58 -13.21 -13.83
CA GLU A 173 -10.20 -11.86 -13.38
C GLU A 173 -9.25 -11.92 -12.18
N ALA A 174 -9.52 -12.81 -11.23
CA ALA A 174 -8.62 -13.04 -10.10
C ALA A 174 -7.20 -13.44 -10.57
N ALA A 175 -7.10 -14.33 -11.56
CA ALA A 175 -5.81 -14.71 -12.15
C ALA A 175 -5.10 -13.52 -12.81
N MET A 176 -5.83 -12.66 -13.51
CA MET A 176 -5.26 -11.45 -14.13
C MET A 176 -4.76 -10.44 -13.09
N VAL A 177 -5.48 -10.29 -11.97
CA VAL A 177 -5.04 -9.47 -10.82
C VAL A 177 -3.73 -10.03 -10.25
N ASN A 178 -3.64 -11.34 -10.03
CA ASN A 178 -2.43 -11.97 -9.51
C ASN A 178 -1.22 -11.73 -10.42
N THR A 179 -1.39 -11.92 -11.73
CA THR A 179 -0.33 -11.61 -12.70
C THR A 179 0.08 -10.13 -12.68
N ALA A 180 -0.86 -9.22 -12.45
CA ALA A 180 -0.53 -7.79 -12.33
C ALA A 180 0.25 -7.49 -11.03
N LEU A 181 -0.12 -8.12 -9.91
CA LEU A 181 0.58 -8.03 -8.64
C LEU A 181 2.00 -8.58 -8.74
N GLU A 182 2.18 -9.79 -9.28
CA GLU A 182 3.49 -10.41 -9.49
C GLU A 182 4.42 -9.52 -10.33
N ARG A 183 3.90 -8.93 -11.42
CA ARG A 183 4.65 -7.99 -12.27
C ARG A 183 5.01 -6.71 -11.53
N ALA A 184 4.07 -6.16 -10.75
CA ALA A 184 4.34 -4.98 -9.94
C ALA A 184 5.44 -5.26 -8.91
N THR A 185 5.35 -6.37 -8.16
CA THR A 185 6.38 -6.80 -7.21
C THR A 185 7.73 -7.00 -7.87
N ALA A 186 7.78 -7.60 -9.07
CA ALA A 186 9.03 -7.76 -9.83
C ALA A 186 9.69 -6.42 -10.24
N LEU A 187 8.92 -5.33 -10.31
CA LEU A 187 9.42 -3.97 -10.52
C LEU A 187 9.85 -3.26 -9.22
N GLY A 188 9.80 -3.94 -8.07
CA GLY A 188 10.05 -3.34 -6.76
C GLY A 188 8.93 -2.38 -6.32
N THR A 189 7.71 -2.60 -6.82
CA THR A 189 6.55 -1.76 -6.51
C THR A 189 6.11 -1.98 -5.07
N ARG A 190 5.88 -0.88 -4.34
CA ARG A 190 5.24 -0.93 -3.01
C ARG A 190 3.74 -0.98 -3.16
N VAL A 191 3.04 -1.61 -2.22
CA VAL A 191 1.57 -1.66 -2.22
C VAL A 191 0.99 -0.88 -1.05
N ALA A 192 0.03 -0.01 -1.32
CA ALA A 192 -0.77 0.68 -0.31
C ALA A 192 -2.25 0.36 -0.51
N VAL A 193 -2.89 -0.19 0.52
CA VAL A 193 -4.32 -0.50 0.51
C VAL A 193 -5.06 0.64 1.20
N ALA A 194 -6.21 1.03 0.66
CA ALA A 194 -7.11 1.96 1.34
C ALA A 194 -7.64 1.33 2.65
N GLY A 195 -7.29 1.91 3.80
CA GLY A 195 -7.70 1.42 5.13
C GLY A 195 -6.60 0.69 5.90
N PRO A 196 -6.80 0.35 7.19
CA PRO A 196 -5.75 -0.15 8.08
C PRO A 196 -5.37 -1.64 7.85
N TYR A 197 -5.27 -2.08 6.59
CA TYR A 197 -5.09 -3.49 6.23
C TYR A 197 -3.63 -3.87 5.98
N LYS A 198 -2.74 -3.56 6.92
CA LYS A 198 -1.30 -3.84 6.80
C LYS A 198 -0.97 -5.31 6.43
N PRO A 199 -1.66 -6.35 6.98
CA PRO A 199 -1.40 -7.73 6.58
C PRO A 199 -1.75 -8.02 5.11
N LEU A 200 -2.83 -7.40 4.60
CA LEU A 200 -3.23 -7.51 3.21
C LEU A 200 -2.26 -6.75 2.30
N GLU A 201 -1.82 -5.56 2.70
CA GLU A 201 -0.78 -4.82 1.98
C GLU A 201 0.48 -5.68 1.82
N ALA A 202 0.93 -6.35 2.89
CA ALA A 202 2.07 -7.26 2.84
C ALA A 202 1.83 -8.43 1.88
N LEU A 203 0.66 -9.08 1.97
CA LEU A 203 0.31 -10.19 1.09
C LEU A 203 0.35 -9.79 -0.41
N LEU A 204 -0.28 -8.66 -0.74
CA LEU A 204 -0.32 -8.13 -2.11
C LEU A 204 1.07 -7.69 -2.58
N SER A 205 1.90 -7.14 -1.69
CA SER A 205 3.28 -6.75 -1.98
C SER A 205 4.18 -7.96 -2.26
N ALA A 206 3.87 -9.11 -1.66
CA ALA A 206 4.50 -10.39 -1.98
C ALA A 206 4.01 -10.99 -3.32
N GLY A 207 3.13 -10.30 -4.05
CA GLY A 207 2.56 -10.77 -5.32
C GLY A 207 1.45 -11.80 -5.15
N LEU A 208 0.95 -12.01 -3.93
CA LEU A 208 -0.04 -13.04 -3.62
C LEU A 208 -1.49 -12.52 -3.71
N PRO A 209 -2.48 -13.37 -4.05
CA PRO A 209 -3.88 -12.97 -4.13
C PRO A 209 -4.42 -12.46 -2.79
N PRO A 210 -5.41 -11.56 -2.78
CA PRO A 210 -6.03 -11.04 -1.56
C PRO A 210 -6.78 -12.12 -0.75
N ASN A 211 -7.13 -13.25 -1.36
CA ASN A 211 -7.83 -14.37 -0.71
C ASN A 211 -7.54 -15.72 -1.41
N PRO A 212 -7.58 -16.86 -0.67
CA PRO A 212 -7.63 -16.95 0.78
C PRO A 212 -6.24 -16.75 1.42
N TYR A 213 -6.20 -16.10 2.58
CA TYR A 213 -4.99 -16.00 3.41
C TYR A 213 -5.32 -16.07 4.90
N THR A 214 -4.30 -16.30 5.73
CA THR A 214 -4.42 -16.27 7.18
C THR A 214 -3.51 -15.19 7.77
N TYR A 215 -4.01 -14.42 8.74
CA TYR A 215 -3.21 -13.50 9.53
C TYR A 215 -3.11 -14.01 10.97
N LEU A 216 -1.90 -14.22 11.47
CA LEU A 216 -1.66 -14.75 12.83
C LEU A 216 -1.18 -13.68 13.83
N GLY A 217 -1.07 -12.41 13.42
CA GLY A 217 -0.61 -11.34 14.31
C GLY A 217 0.85 -11.49 14.70
N THR A 218 1.12 -11.45 16.01
CA THR A 218 2.47 -11.56 16.61
C THR A 218 2.54 -12.82 17.46
N PRO A 219 2.58 -14.02 16.84
CA PRO A 219 2.63 -15.26 17.61
C PRO A 219 3.90 -15.31 18.45
N GLN A 220 3.80 -15.86 19.68
CA GLN A 220 5.00 -16.13 20.49
C GLN A 220 5.68 -17.43 20.07
N ARG A 221 4.88 -18.41 19.65
CA ARG A 221 5.32 -19.73 19.17
C ARG A 221 4.36 -20.21 18.08
N LEU A 222 4.88 -20.97 17.13
CA LEU A 222 4.11 -21.64 16.10
C LEU A 222 4.43 -23.13 16.12
N SER A 223 3.40 -23.98 16.07
CA SER A 223 3.55 -25.43 15.93
C SER A 223 3.08 -25.94 14.55
N THR A 224 2.28 -25.14 13.84
CA THR A 224 1.74 -25.45 12.51
C THR A 224 1.55 -24.16 11.71
N LEU A 225 1.47 -24.28 10.38
CA LEU A 225 1.05 -23.21 9.48
C LEU A 225 -0.11 -23.68 8.59
N PRO A 226 -1.12 -22.83 8.34
CA PRO A 226 -2.19 -23.11 7.38
C PRO A 226 -1.66 -23.42 5.98
N ALA A 227 -2.42 -24.19 5.19
CA ALA A 227 -2.07 -24.46 3.80
C ALA A 227 -2.16 -23.21 2.91
N THR A 228 -2.93 -22.20 3.30
CA THR A 228 -3.03 -20.91 2.62
C THR A 228 -1.81 -20.03 2.88
N ALA A 229 -1.66 -18.96 2.10
CA ALA A 229 -0.68 -17.92 2.40
C ALA A 229 -0.93 -17.38 3.82
N THR A 230 0.15 -17.12 4.56
CA THR A 230 0.09 -16.74 5.97
C THR A 230 0.93 -15.49 6.23
N VAL A 231 0.36 -14.52 6.93
CA VAL A 231 1.02 -13.27 7.32
C VAL A 231 1.15 -13.20 8.83
N PHE A 232 2.33 -12.90 9.36
CA PHE A 232 2.57 -12.78 10.80
C PHE A 232 3.87 -12.00 11.07
N ARG A 233 4.05 -11.54 12.30
CA ARG A 233 5.36 -11.05 12.76
C ARG A 233 6.23 -12.21 13.21
N MET A 234 7.47 -12.27 12.71
CA MET A 234 8.39 -13.38 12.98
C MET A 234 8.61 -13.55 14.50
N PRO A 235 8.30 -14.73 15.09
CA PRO A 235 8.57 -15.00 16.50
C PRO A 235 10.07 -15.19 16.77
N GLU A 236 10.49 -15.05 18.03
CA GLU A 236 11.86 -15.37 18.47
C GLU A 236 12.25 -16.83 18.21
N ALA A 237 11.27 -17.75 18.31
CA ALA A 237 11.48 -19.18 18.13
C ALA A 237 10.61 -19.72 16.99
N MET A 238 11.08 -19.57 15.75
CA MET A 238 10.41 -20.10 14.56
C MET A 238 10.92 -21.50 14.20
N PRO A 239 10.08 -22.55 14.18
CA PRO A 239 10.48 -23.86 13.71
C PRO A 239 10.68 -23.85 12.18
N VAL A 240 11.94 -23.90 11.75
CA VAL A 240 12.35 -23.95 10.33
C VAL A 240 11.57 -24.98 9.49
N PRO A 241 11.23 -26.19 9.97
CA PRO A 241 10.46 -27.16 9.19
C PRO A 241 9.08 -26.67 8.74
N LEU A 242 8.46 -25.70 9.44
CA LEU A 242 7.17 -25.14 9.04
C LEU A 242 7.25 -24.28 7.77
N LEU A 243 8.43 -23.76 7.44
CA LEU A 243 8.68 -22.94 6.25
C LEU A 243 9.18 -23.76 5.06
N ALA A 244 9.44 -25.05 5.24
CA ALA A 244 10.04 -25.90 4.23
C ALA A 244 9.16 -25.98 2.96
N GLY A 245 9.78 -25.75 1.79
CA GLY A 245 9.10 -25.82 0.49
C GLY A 245 8.15 -24.67 0.21
N ARG A 246 8.18 -23.59 1.01
CA ARG A 246 7.37 -22.39 0.80
C ARG A 246 8.25 -21.20 0.50
N ASP A 247 7.74 -20.32 -0.36
CA ASP A 247 8.32 -18.99 -0.54
C ASP A 247 8.09 -18.14 0.71
N VAL A 248 9.07 -17.33 1.07
CA VAL A 248 9.02 -16.45 2.23
C VAL A 248 9.44 -15.06 1.82
N TRP A 249 8.70 -14.07 2.27
CA TRP A 249 9.03 -12.67 2.09
C TRP A 249 9.10 -11.96 3.44
N VAL A 250 10.03 -11.03 3.57
CA VAL A 250 10.20 -10.17 4.76
C VAL A 250 9.92 -8.73 4.38
N GLU A 251 9.26 -7.99 5.27
CA GLU A 251 8.98 -6.57 5.07
C GLU A 251 10.28 -5.77 4.93
N ASP A 252 10.39 -5.02 3.82
CA ASP A 252 11.45 -4.02 3.64
C ASP A 252 11.11 -2.75 4.43
N THR A 253 11.77 -2.63 5.57
CA THR A 253 11.72 -1.47 6.48
C THR A 253 12.92 -0.53 6.29
N ALA A 254 13.78 -0.75 5.30
CA ALA A 254 15.01 0.04 5.12
C ALA A 254 14.71 1.50 4.79
N GLU A 255 13.58 1.76 4.14
CA GLU A 255 13.07 3.11 3.89
C GLU A 255 11.72 3.31 4.58
N LEU A 256 11.60 4.42 5.31
CA LEU A 256 10.32 4.94 5.79
C LEU A 256 9.65 5.69 4.64
N ASP A 257 9.25 4.95 3.62
CA ASP A 257 8.36 5.42 2.56
C ASP A 257 6.96 4.83 2.77
N ILE A 258 6.14 4.97 1.75
CA ILE A 258 4.72 4.68 1.85
C ILE A 258 4.41 3.34 1.20
N GLY A 259 3.55 2.58 1.88
CA GLY A 259 3.12 1.26 1.42
C GLY A 259 4.08 0.19 1.88
N THR A 260 3.65 -1.05 1.77
CA THR A 260 4.45 -2.19 2.14
C THR A 260 5.29 -2.60 0.94
N ALA A 261 6.55 -2.94 1.18
CA ALA A 261 7.36 -3.70 0.24
C ALA A 261 7.74 -5.00 0.95
N MET A 262 7.76 -6.08 0.18
CA MET A 262 8.12 -7.40 0.66
C MET A 262 9.24 -7.93 -0.20
N GLU A 263 10.37 -8.25 0.41
CA GLU A 263 11.51 -8.80 -0.29
C GLU A 263 11.51 -10.32 -0.18
N PRO A 264 11.68 -11.06 -1.30
CA PRO A 264 11.92 -12.49 -1.25
C PRO A 264 13.12 -12.77 -0.35
N SER A 265 12.97 -13.72 0.57
CA SER A 265 13.95 -14.01 1.59
C SER A 265 14.24 -15.50 1.67
N THR A 266 15.46 -15.84 2.04
CA THR A 266 15.78 -17.21 2.42
C THR A 266 15.15 -17.53 3.77
N ILE A 267 14.81 -18.80 4.03
CA ILE A 267 14.26 -19.21 5.32
C ILE A 267 15.18 -18.78 6.48
N ALA A 268 16.50 -18.91 6.32
CA ALA A 268 17.46 -18.51 7.33
C ALA A 268 17.42 -17.00 7.64
N ALA A 269 17.39 -16.16 6.60
CA ALA A 269 17.29 -14.71 6.75
C ALA A 269 15.95 -14.29 7.35
N ALA A 270 14.84 -14.93 6.94
CA ALA A 270 13.52 -14.65 7.49
C ALA A 270 13.45 -14.97 8.99
N VAL A 271 13.97 -16.12 9.42
CA VAL A 271 14.00 -16.51 10.85
C VAL A 271 14.86 -15.55 11.69
N ALA A 272 15.91 -14.96 11.10
CA ALA A 272 16.73 -13.96 11.77
C ALA A 272 16.02 -12.60 11.93
N ALA A 273 15.00 -12.31 11.13
CA ALA A 273 14.26 -11.05 11.12
C ALA A 273 13.15 -11.00 12.20
N VAL A 274 13.50 -11.29 13.47
CA VAL A 274 12.56 -11.33 14.59
C VAL A 274 11.76 -10.02 14.70
N GLY A 275 10.44 -10.12 14.85
CA GLY A 275 9.52 -8.99 14.95
C GLY A 275 9.14 -8.34 13.62
N ALA A 276 9.87 -8.60 12.53
CA ALA A 276 9.52 -8.13 11.19
C ALA A 276 8.21 -8.77 10.72
N LEU A 277 7.44 -8.05 9.90
CA LEU A 277 6.27 -8.62 9.24
C LEU A 277 6.75 -9.55 8.12
N VAL A 278 6.21 -10.77 8.10
CA VAL A 278 6.60 -11.84 7.19
C VAL A 278 5.37 -12.39 6.49
N VAL A 279 5.53 -12.66 5.19
CA VAL A 279 4.55 -13.40 4.39
C VAL A 279 5.17 -14.74 4.05
N VAL A 280 4.43 -15.80 4.31
CA VAL A 280 4.77 -17.17 3.90
C VAL A 280 3.76 -17.59 2.86
N GLY A 281 4.24 -18.05 1.71
CA GLY A 281 3.41 -18.52 0.62
C GLY A 281 2.51 -19.69 1.02
N PRO A 282 1.53 -20.06 0.18
CA PRO A 282 0.75 -21.27 0.42
C PRO A 282 1.66 -22.49 0.52
N ALA A 283 1.16 -23.57 1.11
CA ALA A 283 1.85 -24.86 1.04
C ALA A 283 2.13 -25.16 -0.44
N PRO A 284 3.30 -25.72 -0.77
CA PRO A 284 3.47 -26.28 -2.09
C PRO A 284 2.27 -27.20 -2.32
N ALA A 285 1.60 -27.03 -3.46
CA ALA A 285 0.52 -27.92 -3.81
C ALA A 285 1.09 -29.33 -3.70
N GLN A 286 0.62 -30.12 -2.73
CA GLN A 286 0.67 -31.55 -2.93
C GLN A 286 -0.08 -31.73 -4.24
N GLU A 287 0.57 -32.31 -5.24
CA GLU A 287 -0.14 -32.88 -6.38
C GLU A 287 -1.05 -34.00 -5.85
N SER A 288 -2.08 -33.66 -5.06
CA SER A 288 -3.31 -34.40 -5.15
C SER A 288 -3.79 -34.07 -6.55
N MET A 289 -3.52 -34.96 -7.50
CA MET A 289 -4.30 -35.03 -8.73
C MET A 289 -5.75 -35.13 -8.30
N VAL A 290 -6.41 -33.98 -8.15
CA VAL A 290 -7.86 -33.94 -8.09
C VAL A 290 -8.27 -34.45 -9.45
N ASP A 291 -8.79 -35.67 -9.49
CA ASP A 291 -9.35 -36.21 -10.71
C ASP A 291 -10.56 -35.34 -11.08
N LEU A 292 -10.32 -34.32 -11.90
CA LEU A 292 -11.35 -33.39 -12.35
C LEU A 292 -12.48 -34.13 -13.07
N ALA A 293 -12.21 -35.31 -13.63
CA ALA A 293 -13.26 -36.15 -14.19
C ALA A 293 -14.12 -36.78 -13.08
N ALA A 294 -13.54 -37.25 -11.98
CA ALA A 294 -14.31 -37.72 -10.81
C ALA A 294 -15.15 -36.60 -10.18
N VAL A 295 -14.59 -35.39 -10.02
CA VAL A 295 -15.34 -34.24 -9.51
C VAL A 295 -16.47 -33.82 -10.45
N ALA A 296 -16.19 -33.73 -11.76
CA ALA A 296 -17.21 -33.40 -12.74
C ALA A 296 -18.35 -34.42 -12.79
N ARG A 297 -18.05 -35.72 -12.64
CA ARG A 297 -19.06 -36.79 -12.54
C ARG A 297 -19.93 -36.61 -11.31
N ALA A 298 -19.33 -36.49 -10.12
CA ALA A 298 -20.06 -36.33 -8.87
C ALA A 298 -21.01 -35.12 -8.88
N LEU A 299 -20.58 -34.00 -9.48
CA LEU A 299 -21.42 -32.81 -9.58
C LEU A 299 -22.53 -32.95 -10.64
N THR A 300 -22.29 -33.69 -11.71
CA THR A 300 -23.33 -34.01 -12.71
C THR A 300 -24.38 -34.94 -12.09
N ASP A 301 -23.95 -35.97 -11.36
CA ASP A 301 -24.84 -36.89 -10.63
C ASP A 301 -25.65 -36.14 -9.54
N ALA A 302 -25.10 -35.06 -8.98
CA ALA A 302 -25.80 -34.14 -8.08
C ALA A 302 -26.77 -33.17 -8.78
N GLY A 303 -26.95 -33.28 -10.11
CA GLY A 303 -27.92 -32.53 -10.89
C GLY A 303 -27.43 -31.16 -11.40
N LEU A 304 -26.14 -30.84 -11.29
CA LEU A 304 -25.63 -29.59 -11.88
C LEU A 304 -25.60 -29.69 -13.41
N ALA A 305 -26.06 -28.62 -14.06
CA ALA A 305 -26.09 -28.55 -15.52
C ALA A 305 -24.66 -28.61 -16.10
N PRO A 306 -24.42 -29.39 -17.17
CA PRO A 306 -23.11 -29.49 -17.82
C PRO A 306 -22.52 -28.14 -18.25
N ARG A 307 -23.38 -27.18 -18.59
CA ARG A 307 -22.96 -25.81 -18.92
C ARG A 307 -22.32 -25.10 -17.72
N THR A 308 -22.97 -25.14 -16.56
CA THR A 308 -22.48 -24.56 -15.32
C THR A 308 -21.16 -25.19 -14.89
N LEU A 309 -21.03 -26.52 -15.04
CA LEU A 309 -19.79 -27.24 -14.73
C LEU A 309 -18.64 -26.87 -15.67
N THR A 310 -18.93 -26.73 -16.96
CA THR A 310 -17.91 -26.29 -17.93
C THR A 310 -17.40 -24.89 -17.60
N GLU A 311 -18.28 -23.97 -17.21
CA GLU A 311 -17.93 -22.59 -16.86
C GLU A 311 -17.12 -22.54 -15.55
N ALA A 312 -17.51 -23.33 -14.54
CA ALA A 312 -16.83 -23.40 -13.26
C ALA A 312 -15.45 -24.08 -13.32
N LEU A 313 -15.28 -25.11 -14.16
CA LEU A 313 -14.05 -25.90 -14.25
C LEU A 313 -13.10 -25.45 -15.39
N ALA A 314 -13.52 -24.53 -16.26
CA ALA A 314 -12.68 -23.96 -17.30
C ALA A 314 -11.33 -23.38 -16.80
N PRO A 315 -11.26 -22.69 -15.64
CA PRO A 315 -9.99 -22.20 -15.10
C PRO A 315 -8.99 -23.32 -14.76
N LEU A 316 -9.47 -24.55 -14.57
CA LEU A 316 -8.67 -25.74 -14.26
C LEU A 316 -8.31 -26.55 -15.53
N GLY A 317 -8.50 -25.97 -16.73
CA GLY A 317 -8.17 -26.63 -18.00
C GLY A 317 -9.18 -27.70 -18.45
N PHE A 318 -10.35 -27.75 -17.82
CA PHE A 318 -11.44 -28.66 -18.17
C PHE A 318 -12.30 -28.05 -19.28
N THR A 319 -12.22 -28.60 -20.49
CA THR A 319 -12.92 -28.04 -21.66
C THR A 319 -14.32 -28.64 -21.81
N ARG A 320 -15.20 -27.90 -22.51
CA ARG A 320 -16.51 -28.41 -22.91
C ARG A 320 -16.40 -29.78 -23.60
N LYS A 321 -15.43 -29.92 -24.51
CA LYS A 321 -15.15 -31.17 -25.23
C LYS A 321 -14.81 -32.33 -24.28
N LYS A 322 -13.99 -32.09 -23.25
CA LYS A 322 -13.63 -33.09 -22.24
C LYS A 322 -14.85 -33.50 -21.38
N LEU A 323 -15.69 -32.55 -20.98
CA LEU A 323 -16.90 -32.84 -20.20
C LEU A 323 -17.91 -33.69 -20.98
N TYR A 324 -18.21 -33.33 -22.23
CA TYR A 324 -19.15 -34.12 -23.05
C TYR A 324 -18.59 -35.50 -23.40
N ALA A 325 -17.28 -35.64 -23.62
CA ALA A 325 -16.66 -36.95 -23.81
C ALA A 325 -16.86 -37.84 -22.57
N LEU A 326 -16.64 -37.29 -21.37
CA LEU A 326 -16.82 -38.01 -20.10
C LEU A 326 -18.26 -38.43 -19.84
N LEU A 327 -19.23 -37.56 -20.10
CA LEU A 327 -20.66 -37.89 -19.96
C LEU A 327 -21.10 -38.95 -20.97
N SER A 328 -20.57 -38.89 -22.20
CA SER A 328 -20.87 -39.89 -23.24
C SER A 328 -20.28 -41.28 -22.98
N GLU A 329 -19.18 -41.35 -22.22
CA GLU A 329 -18.61 -42.63 -21.77
C GLU A 329 -19.42 -43.24 -20.61
N GLN A 330 -20.08 -42.41 -19.78
CA GLN A 330 -20.96 -42.84 -18.68
C GLN A 330 -22.26 -43.46 -19.22
N ASP A 331 -22.87 -42.88 -20.25
CA ASP A 331 -24.05 -43.43 -20.93
C ASP A 331 -23.79 -44.80 -21.60
N ARG A 332 -22.53 -45.11 -21.92
CA ARG A 332 -22.13 -46.41 -22.51
C ARG A 332 -21.82 -47.50 -21.49
N ASN A 333 -21.60 -47.13 -20.23
CA ASN A 333 -21.21 -48.04 -19.14
C ASN A 333 -22.31 -48.24 -18.09
N GLN A 334 -23.51 -47.69 -18.29
CA GLN A 334 -24.70 -48.08 -17.54
C GLN A 334 -25.36 -49.30 -18.23
N PRO A 335 -25.62 -50.41 -17.51
CA PRO A 335 -26.28 -51.59 -18.06
C PRO A 335 -27.74 -51.37 -18.43
#